data_AF-A0A5N5PNM9-F1
#
_entry.id   AF-A0A5N5PNM9-F1
#
_cell.length_a   1.000
_cell.length_b   1.000
_cell.length_c   1.000
_cell.angle_alpha   90.00
_cell.angle_beta   90.00
_cell.angle_gamma   90.00
#
_symmetry.space_group_name_H-M   'P 1'
#
loop_
_entity.id
_entity.type
_entity.pdbx_description
1 polymer ?
#
loop_
_entity_poly.entity_id
_entity_poly.type
_entity_poly.pdbx_seq_one_letter_code
_entity_poly.pdbx_strand_id
1 'polypeptide(L)'
;MADQPRLGIIKDNPIGNGLDAFRASFNTVCADKGIPYTLDALGQLDLEDVQNLALDLLLVLQSLRASRLLRASSSGKNLFSDL
;
A
#
# COMPACT_ATOMS: atom_id res chain seq x y z
N MET A 1 -2.05 0.40 26.93
CA MET A 1 -1.81 -1.05 26.71
C MET A 1 -2.40 -1.56 25.38
N ALA A 2 -2.65 -0.71 24.36
CA ALA A 2 -3.20 -1.14 23.07
C ALA A 2 -2.13 -1.63 22.06
N ASP A 3 -0.85 -1.41 22.35
CA ASP A 3 0.24 -1.64 21.37
C ASP A 3 0.78 -3.07 21.34
N GLN A 4 0.75 -3.80 22.46
CA GLN A 4 1.25 -5.19 22.53
C GLN A 4 0.59 -6.14 21.53
N PRO A 5 -0.75 -6.19 21.38
CA PRO A 5 -1.38 -7.08 20.40
C PRO A 5 -1.11 -6.63 18.95
N ARG A 6 -0.97 -5.32 18.69
CA ARG A 6 -0.65 -4.81 17.35
C ARG A 6 0.76 -5.18 16.93
N LEU A 7 1.73 -5.03 17.83
CA LEU A 7 3.12 -5.40 17.58
C LEU A 7 3.27 -6.90 17.33
N GLY A 8 2.51 -7.75 18.03
CA GLY A 8 2.45 -9.19 17.76
C GLY A 8 1.97 -9.50 16.34
N ILE A 9 0.86 -8.87 15.91
CA ILE A 9 0.33 -9.03 14.54
C ILE A 9 1.36 -8.64 13.49
N ILE A 10 2.07 -7.52 13.67
CA ILE A 10 3.11 -7.04 12.73
C ILE A 10 4.29 -8.02 12.67
N LYS A 11 4.72 -8.53 13.83
CA LYS A 11 5.83 -9.47 13.93
C LYS A 11 5.49 -10.81 13.26
N ASP A 12 4.27 -11.31 13.45
CA ASP A 12 3.83 -12.60 12.91
C ASP A 12 3.40 -12.53 11.44
N ASN A 13 3.06 -11.33 10.96
CA ASN A 13 2.58 -11.09 9.60
C ASN A 13 3.33 -9.92 8.97
N PRO A 14 4.66 -9.99 8.83
CA PRO A 14 5.44 -8.88 8.30
C PRO A 14 4.98 -8.53 6.88
N ILE A 15 4.91 -7.23 6.57
CA ILE A 15 4.66 -6.77 5.20
C ILE A 15 5.81 -7.22 4.29
N GLY A 16 7.05 -7.14 4.79
CA GLY A 16 8.25 -7.62 4.09
C GLY A 16 8.32 -7.12 2.64
N ASN A 17 8.50 -8.06 1.72
CA ASN A 17 8.56 -7.83 0.27
C ASN A 17 7.17 -7.80 -0.39
N GLY A 18 6.09 -7.79 0.40
CA GLY A 18 4.72 -7.86 -0.08
C GLY A 18 4.32 -6.71 -1.00
N LEU A 19 5.02 -5.56 -0.94
CA LEU A 19 4.79 -4.39 -1.79
C LEU A 19 5.69 -4.34 -3.03
N ASP A 20 6.57 -5.33 -3.25
CA ASP A 20 7.57 -5.25 -4.31
C ASP A 20 6.95 -5.24 -5.71
N ALA A 21 5.86 -5.99 -5.92
CA ALA A 21 5.12 -5.97 -7.17
C ALA A 21 4.51 -4.59 -7.47
N PHE A 22 3.90 -3.95 -6.46
CA PHE A 22 3.41 -2.58 -6.58
C PHE A 22 4.53 -1.59 -6.86
N ARG A 23 5.67 -1.70 -6.15
CA ARG A 23 6.85 -0.86 -6.39
C ARG A 23 7.39 -1.01 -7.80
N ALA A 24 7.41 -2.24 -8.34
CA ALA A 24 7.80 -2.48 -9.72
C ALA A 24 6.83 -1.81 -10.70
N SER A 25 5.51 -1.93 -10.49
CA SER A 25 4.47 -1.25 -11.29
C SER A 25 4.68 0.28 -11.28
N PHE A 26 4.80 0.88 -10.09
CA PHE A 26 5.09 2.30 -9.93
C PHE A 26 6.36 2.72 -10.68
N ASN A 27 7.44 1.95 -10.55
CA ASN A 27 8.70 2.27 -11.20
C ASN A 27 8.58 2.21 -12.74
N THR A 28 7.87 1.22 -13.26
CA THR A 28 7.59 1.10 -14.70
C THR A 28 6.81 2.30 -15.21
N VAL A 29 5.72 2.69 -14.52
CA VAL A 29 4.91 3.86 -14.91
C VAL A 29 5.75 5.15 -14.93
N CYS A 30 6.58 5.38 -13.90
CA CYS A 30 7.46 6.55 -13.89
C CYS A 30 8.52 6.49 -15.00
N ALA A 31 9.12 5.32 -15.26
CA ALA A 31 10.12 5.14 -16.30
C ALA A 31 9.54 5.42 -17.70
N ASP A 32 8.34 4.91 -17.98
CA ASP A 32 7.64 5.11 -19.26
C ASP A 32 7.33 6.59 -19.52
N LYS A 33 7.15 7.37 -18.46
CA LYS A 33 6.90 8.82 -18.51
C LYS A 33 8.16 9.68 -18.34
N GLY A 34 9.33 9.06 -18.18
CA GLY A 34 10.59 9.78 -17.93
C GLY A 34 10.61 10.57 -16.62
N ILE A 35 9.77 10.19 -15.65
CA ILE A 35 9.64 10.87 -14.36
C ILE A 35 10.71 10.32 -13.40
N PRO A 36 11.51 11.19 -12.76
CA PRO A 36 12.48 10.76 -11.76
C PRO A 36 11.78 10.21 -10.52
N TYR A 37 12.38 9.20 -9.88
CA TYR A 37 11.84 8.57 -8.67
C TYR A 37 11.99 9.47 -7.43
N THR A 38 11.16 10.52 -7.35
CA THR A 38 11.08 11.45 -6.22
C THR A 38 9.74 11.32 -5.50
N LEU A 39 9.63 11.93 -4.31
CA LEU A 39 8.35 11.99 -3.58
C LEU A 39 7.27 12.75 -4.37
N ASP A 40 7.68 13.64 -5.27
CA ASP A 40 6.80 14.44 -6.12
C ASP A 40 6.40 13.72 -7.42
N ALA A 41 6.92 12.51 -7.67
CA ALA A 41 6.65 11.77 -8.91
C ALA A 41 5.16 11.46 -9.09
N LEU A 42 4.45 11.15 -8.00
CA LEU A 42 3.00 10.89 -8.04
C LEU A 42 2.20 12.11 -8.51
N GLY A 43 2.65 13.33 -8.19
CA GLY A 43 1.99 14.57 -8.62
C GLY A 43 2.23 14.93 -10.09
N GLN A 44 3.14 14.22 -10.76
CA GLN A 44 3.45 14.39 -12.18
C GLN A 44 2.71 13.38 -13.07
N LEU A 45 2.09 12.36 -12.47
CA LEU A 45 1.28 11.38 -13.17
C LEU A 45 -0.10 11.94 -13.50
N ASP A 46 -0.69 11.45 -14.58
CA ASP A 46 -2.08 11.79 -14.90
C ASP A 46 -3.07 11.03 -14.01
N LEU A 47 -4.34 11.42 -14.09
CA LEU A 47 -5.37 10.83 -13.25
C LEU A 47 -5.54 9.33 -13.49
N GLU A 48 -5.35 8.86 -14.73
CA GLU A 48 -5.54 7.46 -15.10
C GLU A 48 -4.43 6.58 -14.50
N ASP A 49 -3.17 6.99 -14.61
CA ASP A 49 -2.05 6.31 -13.96
C ASP A 49 -2.22 6.22 -12.46
N VAL A 50 -2.61 7.35 -11.83
CA VAL A 50 -2.80 7.41 -10.37
C VAL A 50 -3.91 6.46 -9.95
N GLN A 51 -5.00 6.39 -10.71
CA GLN A 51 -6.08 5.44 -10.44
C GLN A 51 -5.62 3.99 -10.58
N ASN A 52 -4.89 3.64 -11.64
CA ASN A 52 -4.37 2.29 -11.84
C ASN A 52 -3.39 1.88 -10.74
N LEU A 53 -2.46 2.77 -10.37
CA LEU A 53 -1.53 2.55 -9.26
C LEU A 53 -2.24 2.42 -7.92
N ALA A 54 -3.31 3.19 -7.69
CA ALA A 54 -4.12 3.06 -6.49
C ALA A 54 -4.81 1.69 -6.45
N LEU A 55 -5.35 1.20 -7.57
CA LEU A 55 -5.94 -0.14 -7.65
C LEU A 55 -4.90 -1.24 -7.38
N ASP A 56 -3.71 -1.16 -7.98
CA ASP A 56 -2.60 -2.08 -7.73
C ASP A 56 -2.23 -2.10 -6.25
N LEU A 57 -2.11 -0.93 -5.63
CA LEU A 57 -1.82 -0.81 -4.20
C LEU A 57 -2.90 -1.46 -3.35
N LEU A 58 -4.17 -1.20 -3.65
CA LEU A 58 -5.30 -1.77 -2.91
C LEU A 58 -5.35 -3.28 -3.02
N LEU A 59 -5.12 -3.84 -4.21
CA LEU A 59 -5.08 -5.29 -4.44
C LEU A 59 -3.95 -5.95 -3.62
N VAL A 60 -2.76 -5.35 -3.65
CA VAL A 60 -1.64 -5.85 -2.87
C VAL A 60 -1.94 -5.76 -1.38
N LEU A 61 -2.42 -4.62 -0.89
CA LEU A 61 -2.74 -4.45 0.53
C LEU A 61 -3.82 -5.44 0.99
N GLN A 62 -4.83 -5.73 0.17
CA GLN A 62 -5.84 -6.74 0.48
C GLN A 62 -5.26 -8.16 0.59
N SER A 63 -4.22 -8.48 -0.20
CA SER A 63 -3.55 -9.78 -0.13
C SER A 63 -2.74 -9.97 1.16
N LEU A 64 -2.27 -8.87 1.78
CA LEU A 64 -1.40 -8.91 2.96
C LEU A 64 -2.17 -9.19 4.26
N ARG A 65 -1.68 -10.17 5.01
CA ARG A 65 -2.32 -10.60 6.27
C ARG A 65 -2.29 -9.54 7.36
N ALA A 66 -1.22 -8.75 7.44
CA ALA A 66 -1.16 -7.59 8.34
C ALA A 66 -2.27 -6.57 8.05
N SER A 67 -2.52 -6.22 6.79
CA SER A 67 -3.54 -5.22 6.42
C SER A 67 -4.96 -5.62 6.85
N ARG A 68 -5.27 -6.93 6.85
CA ARG A 68 -6.57 -7.45 7.29
C ARG A 68 -6.70 -7.53 8.81
N LEU A 69 -5.60 -7.76 9.52
CA LEU A 69 -5.59 -7.96 10.97
C LEU A 69 -5.38 -6.66 11.75
N LEU A 70 -4.67 -5.70 11.17
CA LEU A 70 -4.42 -4.41 11.80
C LEU A 70 -5.69 -3.56 11.77
N ARG A 71 -6.12 -3.14 12.96
CA ARG A 71 -7.23 -2.20 13.07
C ARG A 71 -6.84 -0.83 12.54
N ALA A 72 -7.76 -0.20 11.81
CA ALA A 72 -7.64 1.20 11.45
C ALA A 72 -7.59 2.06 12.72
N SER A 73 -6.86 3.17 12.68
CA SER A 73 -6.81 4.14 13.79
C SER A 73 -8.06 5.03 13.87
N SER A 74 -8.84 5.12 12.78
CA SER A 74 -10.15 5.74 12.74
C SER A 74 -11.24 4.76 13.21
N SER A 75 -12.47 5.24 13.39
CA SER A 75 -13.63 4.43 13.82
C SER A 75 -13.96 3.19 12.96
N GLY A 76 -13.22 2.95 11.88
CA GLY A 76 -13.29 1.77 11.01
C GLY A 76 -12.64 0.53 11.62
N LYS A 77 -13.02 -0.66 11.13
CA LYS A 77 -12.50 -1.94 11.65
C LYS A 77 -11.06 -2.18 11.16
N ASN A 78 -10.81 -2.13 9.86
CA ASN A 78 -9.51 -2.32 9.21
C ASN A 78 -9.62 -1.80 7.75
N LEU A 79 -8.48 -1.64 7.06
CA LEU A 79 -8.46 -1.18 5.65
C LEU A 79 -9.42 -1.99 4.76
N PHE A 80 -9.50 -3.30 4.97
CA PHE A 80 -10.39 -4.17 4.20
C PHE A 80 -11.88 -3.85 4.40
N SER A 81 -12.27 -3.37 5.58
CA SER A 81 -13.67 -3.00 5.87
C SER A 81 -14.05 -1.62 5.34
N ASP A 82 -13.05 -0.81 4.99
CA ASP A 82 -13.22 0.57 4.51
C ASP A 82 -13.21 0.65 2.96
N LEU A 83 -12.88 -0.46 2.28
CA LEU A 83 -12.95 -0.66 0.84
C LEU A 83 -14.30 -1.27 0.44
#